data_AF-A0A6I7NLT8-F1
#
_entry.id   AF-A0A6I7NLT8-F1
#
_cell.length_a   1.000
_cell.length_b   1.000
_cell.length_c   1.000
_cell.angle_alpha   90.00
_cell.angle_beta   90.00
_cell.angle_gamma   90.00
#
_symmetry.space_group_name_H-M   'P 1'
#
loop_
_entity.id
_entity.type
_entity.pdbx_description
1 polymer ?
#
loop_
_entity_poly.entity_id
_entity_poly.type
_entity_poly.pdbx_seq_one_letter_code
_entity_poly.pdbx_strand_id
1 'polypeptide(L)'
;MTIQHNRLATIGWSVLSRLSKVKASDNNKRELLMRRSQLTLALLASLSIASALADTSDAMNPADYRLDQLQLMQGFPPPADKQVTAANYLLQFPNLRWAFHHMRELLPSRNIHRGGQPTQPWPQGADQASKIDALSFNGPNGQPFSFADYLDLSYADATLILHNGEVIYEAYHQGMPAHHPHMLWSVTKSFTGLLASQMIHEGILDAEAQVTDYVPELADSGWQGASVQEVLNMTADIDYNEIYGDEKSNVFEYAMAAGMAPPPDDFTGYRTLTDYLPSIGRGPGEHGQDFVYRTVHSEVLGWILRRASQQSVSDLISERLWQQLGTEHDAYLLLDSQGTEWTGAGLNVTLRDLARVGELMRNQGNWHGTQVIASEVVQTITSGADREAFGASGRDFMPGFSYRNQWWISHDDDGSYYALGVHGQMIHVNPATGMVVVRLSSHPVASSAATMPYTLPAMAALADYLR
;
A
#
# COMPACT_ATOMS: atom_id res chain seq x y z
N MET A 1 91.55 -34.96 -0.29
CA MET A 1 90.79 -34.62 -1.51
C MET A 1 89.45 -34.07 -1.07
N THR A 2 88.88 -32.92 -1.47
CA THR A 2 89.24 -31.80 -2.33
C THR A 2 88.11 -30.75 -2.11
N ILE A 3 88.47 -29.48 -1.81
CA ILE A 3 87.82 -28.18 -2.15
C ILE A 3 86.41 -27.75 -1.60
N GLN A 4 86.47 -26.67 -0.79
CA GLN A 4 85.73 -25.36 -0.73
C GLN A 4 84.20 -25.13 -0.98
N HIS A 5 83.63 -24.35 -0.03
CA HIS A 5 82.86 -23.07 -0.12
C HIS A 5 81.31 -22.97 -0.33
N ASN A 6 80.69 -22.29 0.67
CA ASN A 6 79.72 -21.16 0.66
C ASN A 6 78.20 -21.27 0.30
N ARG A 7 77.40 -20.81 1.30
CA ARG A 7 76.32 -19.77 1.30
C ARG A 7 75.02 -19.95 0.48
N LEU A 8 73.86 -19.97 1.17
CA LEU A 8 72.82 -18.89 1.24
C LEU A 8 71.42 -19.38 1.71
N ALA A 9 70.76 -18.51 2.49
CA ALA A 9 69.33 -18.27 2.77
C ALA A 9 68.27 -19.28 2.25
N THR A 10 67.16 -19.57 2.96
CA THR A 10 66.00 -18.66 3.03
C THR A 10 64.98 -19.13 4.08
N ILE A 11 64.52 -18.18 4.89
CA ILE A 11 63.37 -18.27 5.80
C ILE A 11 62.11 -18.43 4.96
N GLY A 12 61.55 -19.64 4.95
CA GLY A 12 60.23 -19.94 4.40
C GLY A 12 59.20 -20.03 5.52
N TRP A 13 57.96 -19.64 5.21
CA TRP A 13 56.72 -19.85 5.98
C TRP A 13 56.28 -18.79 6.99
N SER A 14 56.00 -17.56 6.53
CA SER A 14 55.02 -16.70 7.24
C SER A 14 54.25 -15.65 6.40
N VAL A 15 54.48 -15.53 5.09
CA VAL A 15 53.84 -14.46 4.27
C VAL A 15 52.79 -14.96 3.27
N LEU A 16 52.76 -16.26 2.94
CA LEU A 16 51.81 -16.81 1.96
C LEU A 16 50.42 -17.19 2.51
N SER A 17 50.23 -17.27 3.84
CA SER A 17 48.93 -17.59 4.44
C SER A 17 48.05 -16.37 4.74
N ARG A 18 48.59 -15.15 4.70
CA ARG A 18 47.82 -13.90 4.87
C ARG A 18 47.25 -13.36 3.56
N LEU A 19 47.88 -13.62 2.41
CA LEU A 19 47.39 -13.14 1.10
C LEU A 19 46.28 -14.03 0.52
N SER A 20 46.25 -15.34 0.85
CA SER A 20 45.17 -16.24 0.42
C SER A 20 43.86 -16.04 1.21
N LYS A 21 43.95 -15.66 2.49
CA LYS A 21 42.78 -15.34 3.33
C LYS A 21 42.13 -14.00 2.98
N VAL A 22 42.90 -13.00 2.54
CA VAL A 22 42.36 -11.70 2.11
C VAL A 22 41.59 -11.85 0.78
N LYS A 23 42.15 -12.57 -0.21
CA LYS A 23 41.46 -12.84 -1.49
C LYS A 23 40.23 -13.74 -1.36
N ALA A 24 40.24 -14.72 -0.45
CA ALA A 24 39.06 -15.56 -0.20
C ALA A 24 37.95 -14.80 0.53
N SER A 25 38.29 -13.86 1.43
CA SER A 25 37.29 -13.00 2.09
C SER A 25 36.67 -11.97 1.15
N ASP A 26 37.44 -11.47 0.17
CA ASP A 26 36.92 -10.56 -0.85
C ASP A 26 36.10 -11.28 -1.91
N ASN A 27 36.44 -12.52 -2.28
CA ASN A 27 35.61 -13.33 -3.17
C ASN A 27 34.31 -13.76 -2.48
N ASN A 28 34.35 -14.18 -1.22
CA ASN A 28 33.12 -14.48 -0.47
C ASN A 28 32.27 -13.23 -0.25
N LYS A 29 32.86 -12.06 0.03
CA LYS A 29 32.11 -10.80 0.10
C LYS A 29 31.54 -10.42 -1.27
N ARG A 30 32.28 -10.55 -2.37
CA ARG A 30 31.79 -10.29 -3.73
C ARG A 30 30.72 -11.28 -4.17
N GLU A 31 30.80 -12.54 -3.77
CA GLU A 31 29.80 -13.57 -4.07
C GLU A 31 28.55 -13.39 -3.20
N LEU A 32 28.71 -12.97 -1.94
CA LEU A 32 27.59 -12.59 -1.05
C LEU A 32 26.92 -11.28 -1.51
N LEU A 33 27.69 -10.30 -1.99
CA LEU A 33 27.19 -9.09 -2.65
C LEU A 33 26.52 -9.40 -3.99
N MET A 34 27.05 -10.34 -4.78
CA MET A 34 26.45 -10.77 -6.05
C MET A 34 25.17 -11.60 -5.86
N ARG A 35 25.08 -12.42 -4.80
CA ARG A 35 23.87 -13.17 -4.46
C ARG A 35 22.81 -12.29 -3.81
N ARG A 36 23.22 -11.33 -2.95
CA ARG A 36 22.34 -10.24 -2.51
C ARG A 36 21.80 -9.50 -3.73
N SER A 37 22.66 -9.04 -4.66
CA SER A 37 22.20 -8.32 -5.84
C SER A 37 21.32 -9.15 -6.77
N GLN A 38 21.54 -10.46 -6.95
CA GLN A 38 20.67 -11.32 -7.79
C GLN A 38 19.28 -11.59 -7.18
N LEU A 39 19.16 -11.66 -5.85
CA LEU A 39 17.90 -11.87 -5.13
C LEU A 39 17.15 -10.56 -4.89
N THR A 40 17.88 -9.48 -4.61
CA THR A 40 17.44 -8.09 -4.73
C THR A 40 16.87 -7.89 -6.14
N LEU A 41 17.58 -8.27 -7.22
CA LEU A 41 17.07 -8.21 -8.60
C LEU A 41 15.75 -8.98 -8.83
N ALA A 42 15.53 -10.15 -8.21
CA ALA A 42 14.32 -10.95 -8.44
C ALA A 42 13.09 -10.42 -7.69
N LEU A 43 13.26 -9.92 -6.46
CA LEU A 43 12.19 -9.26 -5.70
C LEU A 43 11.90 -7.86 -6.25
N LEU A 44 12.94 -7.19 -6.74
CA LEU A 44 12.83 -5.88 -7.34
C LEU A 44 12.35 -5.95 -8.76
N ALA A 45 12.65 -6.96 -9.58
CA ALA A 45 12.03 -7.12 -10.90
C ALA A 45 10.49 -7.10 -10.85
N SER A 46 9.86 -7.57 -9.77
CA SER A 46 8.41 -7.44 -9.54
C SER A 46 7.96 -6.06 -9.03
N LEU A 47 8.84 -5.29 -8.37
CA LEU A 47 8.59 -3.91 -7.93
C LEU A 47 9.09 -2.85 -8.95
N SER A 48 9.98 -3.22 -9.87
CA SER A 48 10.78 -2.44 -10.83
C SER A 48 10.37 -2.63 -12.28
N ILE A 49 9.22 -3.27 -12.51
CA ILE A 49 8.54 -3.15 -13.80
C ILE A 49 8.32 -1.66 -14.17
N ALA A 50 8.46 -0.72 -13.22
CA ALA A 50 8.45 0.72 -13.44
C ALA A 50 9.58 1.29 -14.33
N SER A 51 10.78 0.70 -14.41
CA SER A 51 11.93 1.37 -15.06
C SER A 51 12.45 0.73 -16.36
N ALA A 52 12.01 -0.48 -16.71
CA ALA A 52 12.37 -1.12 -17.98
C ALA A 52 11.21 -1.18 -19.00
N LEU A 53 9.99 -0.80 -18.62
CA LEU A 53 8.82 -0.80 -19.53
C LEU A 53 8.50 0.55 -20.18
N ALA A 54 9.36 1.56 -20.02
CA ALA A 54 9.19 2.81 -20.76
C ALA A 54 9.42 2.66 -22.29
N ASP A 55 9.93 1.51 -22.75
CA ASP A 55 10.32 1.31 -24.17
C ASP A 55 9.98 -0.08 -24.77
N THR A 56 9.08 -0.87 -24.15
CA THR A 56 8.53 -2.05 -24.84
C THR A 56 7.01 -2.08 -24.75
N SER A 57 6.37 -1.71 -25.84
CA SER A 57 4.95 -1.85 -26.12
C SER A 57 4.54 -3.33 -26.36
N ASP A 58 5.08 -4.28 -25.60
CA ASP A 58 4.39 -5.54 -25.32
C ASP A 58 3.70 -5.35 -23.96
N ALA A 59 2.77 -4.40 -23.93
CA ALA A 59 1.87 -4.21 -22.81
C ALA A 59 1.09 -5.50 -22.63
N MET A 60 1.27 -6.17 -21.49
CA MET A 60 0.48 -7.34 -21.11
C MET A 60 -1.00 -6.99 -21.29
N ASN A 61 -1.67 -7.67 -22.21
CA ASN A 61 -3.09 -7.45 -22.47
C ASN A 61 -3.89 -8.02 -21.28
N PRO A 62 -4.68 -7.21 -20.55
CA PRO A 62 -5.45 -7.68 -19.40
C PRO A 62 -6.31 -8.92 -19.70
N ALA A 63 -6.82 -9.03 -20.94
CA ALA A 63 -7.63 -10.15 -21.39
C ALA A 63 -6.90 -11.52 -21.31
N ASP A 64 -5.57 -11.54 -21.42
CA ASP A 64 -4.75 -12.76 -21.33
C ASP A 64 -4.56 -13.25 -19.89
N TYR A 65 -4.88 -12.41 -18.90
CA TYR A 65 -4.63 -12.66 -17.48
C TYR A 65 -5.91 -12.72 -16.65
N ARG A 66 -7.03 -13.07 -17.28
CA ARG A 66 -8.31 -13.26 -16.60
C ARG A 66 -8.27 -14.41 -15.60
N LEU A 67 -8.68 -14.15 -14.36
CA LEU A 67 -8.57 -15.13 -13.28
C LEU A 67 -9.31 -16.44 -13.56
N ASP A 68 -10.48 -16.38 -14.20
CA ASP A 68 -11.24 -17.57 -14.59
C ASP A 68 -10.52 -18.47 -15.60
N GLN A 69 -9.56 -17.93 -16.34
CA GLN A 69 -8.75 -18.64 -17.34
C GLN A 69 -7.37 -19.07 -16.82
N LEU A 70 -6.84 -18.40 -15.80
CA LEU A 70 -5.50 -18.66 -15.29
C LEU A 70 -5.37 -20.04 -14.61
N GLN A 71 -6.47 -20.58 -14.09
CA GLN A 71 -6.55 -21.85 -13.37
C GLN A 71 -5.62 -21.95 -12.16
N LEU A 72 -5.27 -20.80 -11.55
CA LEU A 72 -4.47 -20.75 -10.34
C LEU A 72 -5.20 -21.47 -9.20
N MET A 73 -4.46 -22.28 -8.44
CA MET A 73 -4.96 -22.99 -7.26
C MET A 73 -6.17 -23.92 -7.52
N GLN A 74 -6.39 -24.36 -8.77
CA GLN A 74 -7.44 -25.32 -9.12
C GLN A 74 -6.93 -26.77 -9.13
N GLY A 75 -7.76 -27.72 -8.69
CA GLY A 75 -7.42 -29.15 -8.56
C GLY A 75 -6.81 -29.51 -7.20
N PHE A 76 -6.51 -30.80 -6.96
CA PHE A 76 -5.87 -31.24 -5.72
C PHE A 76 -4.84 -32.37 -5.91
N PRO A 77 -3.56 -32.15 -5.55
CA PRO A 77 -2.97 -30.81 -5.37
C PRO A 77 -3.03 -30.02 -6.69
N PRO A 78 -3.10 -28.68 -6.67
CA PRO A 78 -2.96 -27.89 -7.89
C PRO A 78 -1.62 -28.20 -8.59
N PRO A 79 -1.56 -28.16 -9.95
CA PRO A 79 -0.30 -28.30 -10.68
C PRO A 79 0.77 -27.32 -10.18
N ALA A 80 2.04 -27.73 -10.18
CA ALA A 80 3.12 -26.95 -9.57
C ALA A 80 3.29 -25.54 -10.17
N ASP A 81 3.07 -25.38 -11.48
CA ASP A 81 3.09 -24.09 -12.20
C ASP A 81 1.84 -23.23 -11.96
N LYS A 82 0.84 -23.78 -11.26
CA LYS A 82 -0.43 -23.11 -10.88
C LYS A 82 -0.54 -22.87 -9.38
N GLN A 83 0.50 -23.17 -8.61
CA GLN A 83 0.52 -22.97 -7.17
C GLN A 83 0.92 -21.54 -6.81
N VAL A 84 0.05 -20.88 -6.05
CA VAL A 84 0.31 -19.59 -5.40
C VAL A 84 0.63 -19.83 -3.93
N THR A 85 1.71 -19.23 -3.46
CA THR A 85 2.29 -19.42 -2.13
C THR A 85 2.77 -18.09 -1.57
N ALA A 86 3.01 -18.02 -0.27
CA ALA A 86 3.60 -16.84 0.37
C ALA A 86 4.95 -16.42 -0.25
N ALA A 87 5.66 -17.34 -0.91
CA ALA A 87 6.95 -17.07 -1.55
C ALA A 87 6.85 -16.51 -2.96
N ASN A 88 5.72 -16.67 -3.67
CA ASN A 88 5.63 -16.30 -5.09
C ASN A 88 4.42 -15.43 -5.45
N TYR A 89 3.49 -15.16 -4.53
CA TYR A 89 2.26 -14.45 -4.84
C TYR A 89 2.49 -13.04 -5.40
N LEU A 90 3.48 -12.31 -4.86
CA LEU A 90 3.82 -10.95 -5.28
C LEU A 90 4.96 -10.93 -6.31
N LEU A 91 5.81 -11.97 -6.33
CA LEU A 91 7.04 -12.00 -7.13
C LEU A 91 6.82 -12.49 -8.57
N GLN A 92 5.74 -13.22 -8.80
CA GLN A 92 5.48 -13.88 -10.08
C GLN A 92 4.09 -13.48 -10.56
N PHE A 93 4.01 -12.52 -11.49
CA PHE A 93 2.78 -12.27 -12.21
C PHE A 93 2.44 -13.49 -13.08
N PRO A 94 1.17 -13.97 -13.14
CA PRO A 94 -0.06 -13.32 -12.68
C PRO A 94 -0.58 -13.77 -11.30
N ASN A 95 0.24 -14.34 -10.42
CA ASN A 95 -0.23 -14.92 -9.16
C ASN A 95 -1.01 -13.93 -8.27
N LEU A 96 -0.65 -12.64 -8.30
CA LEU A 96 -1.32 -11.58 -7.55
C LEU A 96 -2.82 -11.42 -7.91
N ARG A 97 -3.24 -11.86 -9.11
CA ARG A 97 -4.65 -11.88 -9.55
C ARG A 97 -5.51 -12.80 -8.69
N TRP A 98 -4.93 -13.91 -8.24
CA TRP A 98 -5.58 -14.81 -7.29
C TRP A 98 -5.31 -14.36 -5.85
N ALA A 99 -4.06 -14.02 -5.54
CA ALA A 99 -3.60 -13.81 -4.17
C ALA A 99 -4.34 -12.70 -3.43
N PHE A 100 -4.67 -11.59 -4.09
CA PHE A 100 -5.27 -10.45 -3.40
C PHE A 100 -6.66 -10.74 -2.83
N HIS A 101 -7.35 -11.77 -3.31
CA HIS A 101 -8.59 -12.27 -2.73
C HIS A 101 -8.41 -13.38 -1.68
N HIS A 102 -7.18 -13.88 -1.51
CA HIS A 102 -6.87 -15.08 -0.71
C HIS A 102 -5.70 -14.85 0.25
N MET A 103 -5.42 -13.59 0.61
CA MET A 103 -4.26 -13.23 1.42
C MET A 103 -4.22 -13.95 2.78
N ARG A 104 -5.39 -14.24 3.39
CA ARG A 104 -5.45 -14.98 4.66
C ARG A 104 -5.04 -16.45 4.56
N GLU A 105 -5.01 -17.02 3.37
CA GLU A 105 -4.48 -18.37 3.12
C GLU A 105 -2.95 -18.36 3.03
N LEU A 106 -2.39 -17.20 2.71
CA LEU A 106 -0.95 -17.02 2.48
C LEU A 106 -0.23 -16.50 3.72
N LEU A 107 -0.87 -15.63 4.50
CA LEU A 107 -0.24 -14.88 5.58
C LEU A 107 -1.13 -14.83 6.84
N PRO A 108 -0.52 -14.73 8.05
CA PRO A 108 -1.27 -14.58 9.29
C PRO A 108 -2.10 -13.29 9.27
N SER A 109 -3.31 -13.36 9.84
CA SER A 109 -4.26 -12.25 9.86
C SER A 109 -5.00 -12.16 11.19
N ARG A 110 -5.45 -10.95 11.55
CA ARG A 110 -6.36 -10.68 12.66
C ARG A 110 -7.71 -10.22 12.12
N ASN A 111 -8.77 -10.83 12.63
CA ASN A 111 -10.14 -10.53 12.23
C ASN A 111 -10.57 -9.12 12.65
N ILE A 112 -11.37 -8.47 11.82
CA ILE A 112 -12.11 -7.24 12.12
C ILE A 112 -13.58 -7.60 12.04
N HIS A 113 -14.20 -7.79 13.19
CA HIS A 113 -15.56 -8.28 13.29
C HIS A 113 -16.57 -7.23 12.80
N ARG A 114 -17.54 -7.62 11.97
CA ARG A 114 -18.65 -6.78 11.50
C ARG A 114 -19.73 -6.53 12.55
N GLY A 115 -19.67 -7.23 13.68
CA GLY A 115 -20.69 -7.15 14.72
C GLY A 115 -21.89 -8.07 14.46
N GLY A 116 -22.77 -8.16 15.46
CA GLY A 116 -23.98 -8.98 15.39
C GLY A 116 -25.17 -8.30 14.74
N GLN A 117 -25.05 -7.03 14.33
CA GLN A 117 -26.16 -6.28 13.75
C GLN A 117 -26.47 -6.75 12.33
N PRO A 118 -27.73 -6.66 11.88
CA PRO A 118 -28.11 -7.00 10.50
C PRO A 118 -27.28 -6.23 9.48
N THR A 119 -26.90 -6.89 8.40
CA THR A 119 -26.28 -6.25 7.24
C THR A 119 -27.26 -5.25 6.63
N GLN A 120 -26.79 -4.05 6.26
CA GLN A 120 -27.63 -3.08 5.55
C GLN A 120 -27.38 -3.20 4.05
N PRO A 121 -28.32 -3.69 3.22
CA PRO A 121 -28.12 -3.78 1.78
C PRO A 121 -28.00 -2.37 1.18
N TRP A 122 -27.22 -2.24 0.11
CA TRP A 122 -27.08 -0.98 -0.62
C TRP A 122 -28.39 -0.60 -1.33
N PRO A 123 -28.85 0.66 -1.20
CA PRO A 123 -29.86 1.23 -2.10
C PRO A 123 -29.43 1.08 -3.57
N GLN A 124 -30.36 0.70 -4.43
CA GLN A 124 -30.13 0.49 -5.85
C GLN A 124 -30.70 1.67 -6.62
N GLY A 125 -29.86 2.32 -7.42
CA GLY A 125 -30.26 3.38 -8.34
C GLY A 125 -30.66 2.80 -9.70
N ALA A 126 -30.89 3.68 -10.67
CA ALA A 126 -31.04 3.25 -12.06
C ALA A 126 -29.70 2.65 -12.55
N ASP A 127 -29.73 1.44 -13.11
CA ASP A 127 -28.57 0.82 -13.72
C ASP A 127 -28.05 1.69 -14.88
N GLN A 128 -26.81 2.17 -14.75
CA GLN A 128 -26.12 2.97 -15.77
C GLN A 128 -24.94 2.23 -16.38
N ALA A 129 -24.76 0.91 -16.13
CA ALA A 129 -23.56 0.16 -16.50
C ALA A 129 -23.16 0.37 -17.97
N SER A 130 -24.07 0.11 -18.91
CA SER A 130 -23.76 0.25 -20.35
C SER A 130 -23.44 1.68 -20.78
N LYS A 131 -23.98 2.69 -20.09
CA LYS A 131 -23.66 4.10 -20.40
C LYS A 131 -22.33 4.51 -19.82
N ILE A 132 -22.05 4.09 -18.58
CA ILE A 132 -20.78 4.32 -17.90
C ILE A 132 -19.66 3.65 -18.68
N ASP A 133 -19.79 2.37 -19.04
CA ASP A 133 -18.82 1.63 -19.85
C ASP A 133 -18.49 2.37 -21.16
N ALA A 134 -19.50 3.00 -21.79
CA ALA A 134 -19.36 3.73 -23.04
C ALA A 134 -18.89 5.19 -22.89
N LEU A 135 -18.72 5.71 -21.66
CA LEU A 135 -18.24 7.09 -21.45
C LEU A 135 -16.86 7.25 -22.05
N SER A 136 -16.71 8.24 -22.94
CA SER A 136 -15.44 8.55 -23.58
C SER A 136 -14.72 9.66 -22.84
N PHE A 137 -13.41 9.50 -22.68
CA PHE A 137 -12.51 10.54 -22.19
C PHE A 137 -11.18 10.50 -22.94
N ASN A 138 -10.40 11.58 -22.83
CA ASN A 138 -9.07 11.64 -23.40
C ASN A 138 -8.04 11.19 -22.34
N GLY A 139 -7.37 10.08 -22.62
CA GLY A 139 -6.26 9.59 -21.81
C GLY A 139 -4.94 10.31 -22.10
N PRO A 140 -3.80 9.73 -21.68
CA PRO A 140 -2.48 10.26 -21.94
C PRO A 140 -2.26 10.54 -23.44
N ASN A 141 -1.64 11.68 -23.75
CA ASN A 141 -1.40 12.14 -25.13
C ASN A 141 -2.66 12.43 -25.96
N GLY A 142 -3.83 12.56 -25.33
CA GLY A 142 -5.09 12.90 -26.00
C GLY A 142 -5.74 11.73 -26.74
N GLN A 143 -5.31 10.50 -26.49
CA GLN A 143 -5.94 9.30 -27.09
C GLN A 143 -7.32 9.06 -26.47
N PRO A 144 -8.36 8.76 -27.28
CA PRO A 144 -9.68 8.46 -26.74
C PRO A 144 -9.71 7.08 -26.11
N PHE A 145 -10.28 6.99 -24.91
CA PHE A 145 -10.58 5.75 -24.21
C PHE A 145 -12.04 5.76 -23.77
N SER A 146 -12.63 4.57 -23.65
CA SER A 146 -13.89 4.38 -22.92
C SER A 146 -13.62 4.07 -21.44
N PHE A 147 -14.63 4.22 -20.59
CA PHE A 147 -14.53 3.81 -19.19
C PHE A 147 -14.27 2.30 -19.06
N ALA A 148 -14.85 1.48 -19.94
CA ALA A 148 -14.55 0.06 -20.01
C ALA A 148 -13.06 -0.20 -20.29
N ASP A 149 -12.47 0.52 -21.27
CA ASP A 149 -11.03 0.41 -21.55
C ASP A 149 -10.19 0.79 -20.32
N TYR A 150 -10.62 1.81 -19.56
CA TYR A 150 -9.97 2.19 -18.31
C TYR A 150 -10.02 1.07 -17.26
N LEU A 151 -11.15 0.41 -17.08
CA LEU A 151 -11.27 -0.70 -16.12
C LEU A 151 -10.36 -1.86 -16.52
N ASP A 152 -10.28 -2.19 -17.80
CA ASP A 152 -9.38 -3.23 -18.32
C ASP A 152 -7.91 -2.83 -18.13
N LEU A 153 -7.49 -1.64 -18.57
CA LEU A 153 -6.11 -1.14 -18.44
C LEU A 153 -5.67 -0.99 -16.98
N SER A 154 -6.61 -0.72 -16.08
CA SER A 154 -6.35 -0.67 -14.65
C SER A 154 -6.42 -2.01 -13.96
N TYR A 155 -6.62 -3.09 -14.73
CA TYR A 155 -6.61 -4.45 -14.23
C TYR A 155 -7.61 -4.61 -13.06
N ALA A 156 -8.78 -3.99 -13.20
CA ALA A 156 -9.83 -3.97 -12.19
C ALA A 156 -10.36 -5.39 -11.92
N ASP A 157 -10.29 -5.82 -10.66
CA ASP A 157 -10.95 -7.02 -10.16
C ASP A 157 -12.43 -6.75 -9.94
N ALA A 158 -12.74 -5.60 -9.35
CA ALA A 158 -14.11 -5.18 -9.10
C ALA A 158 -14.22 -3.65 -8.97
N THR A 159 -15.38 -3.10 -9.34
CA THR A 159 -15.66 -1.66 -9.28
C THR A 159 -17.11 -1.43 -8.88
N LEU A 160 -17.34 -0.50 -7.96
CA LEU A 160 -18.67 -0.05 -7.55
C LEU A 160 -18.71 1.48 -7.57
N ILE A 161 -19.77 2.03 -8.16
CA ILE A 161 -20.01 3.48 -8.24
C ILE A 161 -21.34 3.77 -7.54
N LEU A 162 -21.26 4.67 -6.55
CA LEU A 162 -22.41 5.26 -5.90
C LEU A 162 -22.66 6.66 -6.47
N HIS A 163 -23.92 6.99 -6.64
CA HIS A 163 -24.38 8.36 -6.88
C HIS A 163 -25.48 8.68 -5.88
N ASN A 164 -25.25 9.67 -5.01
CA ASN A 164 -26.14 10.08 -3.93
C ASN A 164 -26.56 8.92 -3.00
N GLY A 165 -25.63 8.01 -2.70
CA GLY A 165 -25.86 6.86 -1.81
C GLY A 165 -26.53 5.65 -2.48
N GLU A 166 -26.79 5.70 -3.79
CA GLU A 166 -27.37 4.59 -4.55
C GLU A 166 -26.34 3.95 -5.48
N VAL A 167 -26.33 2.62 -5.56
CA VAL A 167 -25.49 1.88 -6.51
C VAL A 167 -26.04 2.07 -7.93
N ILE A 168 -25.24 2.65 -8.81
CA ILE A 168 -25.56 2.85 -10.23
C ILE A 168 -24.68 2.02 -11.18
N TYR A 169 -23.59 1.46 -10.64
CA TYR A 169 -22.65 0.58 -11.33
C TYR A 169 -22.07 -0.40 -10.31
N GLU A 170 -22.07 -1.67 -10.64
CA GLU A 170 -21.33 -2.69 -9.90
C GLU A 170 -20.87 -3.77 -10.87
N ALA A 171 -19.55 -3.97 -10.97
CA ALA A 171 -18.96 -4.98 -11.82
C ALA A 171 -17.89 -5.77 -11.06
N TYR A 172 -17.89 -7.09 -11.27
CA TYR A 172 -16.82 -7.99 -10.87
C TYR A 172 -16.28 -8.64 -12.13
N HIS A 173 -14.97 -8.53 -12.35
CA HIS A 173 -14.33 -9.12 -13.52
C HIS A 173 -14.42 -10.65 -13.46
N GLN A 174 -14.34 -11.33 -14.61
CA GLN A 174 -14.65 -12.75 -14.68
C GLN A 174 -13.74 -13.60 -13.77
N GLY A 175 -14.37 -14.39 -12.91
CA GLY A 175 -13.70 -15.22 -11.91
C GLY A 175 -13.51 -14.55 -10.54
N MET A 176 -13.78 -13.25 -10.41
CA MET A 176 -13.60 -12.55 -9.13
C MET A 176 -14.75 -12.82 -8.16
N PRO A 177 -14.46 -13.29 -6.94
CA PRO A 177 -15.48 -13.57 -5.94
C PRO A 177 -16.02 -12.29 -5.27
N ALA A 178 -17.33 -12.06 -5.36
CA ALA A 178 -17.96 -10.84 -4.83
C ALA A 178 -17.93 -10.70 -3.29
N HIS A 179 -17.82 -11.83 -2.57
CA HIS A 179 -17.92 -11.88 -1.11
C HIS A 179 -16.56 -12.14 -0.43
N HIS A 180 -15.46 -12.21 -1.19
CA HIS A 180 -14.15 -12.38 -0.60
C HIS A 180 -13.50 -11.01 -0.35
N PRO A 181 -12.88 -10.80 0.82
CA PRO A 181 -12.03 -9.64 1.03
C PRO A 181 -10.90 -9.56 0.00
N HIS A 182 -10.57 -8.34 -0.41
CA HIS A 182 -9.48 -8.02 -1.31
C HIS A 182 -8.44 -7.15 -0.60
N MET A 183 -7.16 -7.41 -0.86
CA MET A 183 -6.03 -6.64 -0.35
C MET A 183 -6.10 -5.17 -0.76
N LEU A 184 -6.11 -4.27 0.21
CA LEU A 184 -6.23 -2.83 -0.01
C LEU A 184 -4.90 -2.11 -0.20
N TRP A 185 -3.79 -2.75 0.18
CA TRP A 185 -2.49 -2.10 0.22
C TRP A 185 -2.60 -0.74 0.94
N SER A 186 -2.07 0.32 0.35
CA SER A 186 -1.99 1.64 1.00
C SER A 186 -3.33 2.35 1.21
N VAL A 187 -4.46 1.87 0.70
CA VAL A 187 -5.78 2.35 1.17
C VAL A 187 -5.95 2.10 2.67
N THR A 188 -5.28 1.08 3.23
CA THR A 188 -5.18 0.83 4.68
C THR A 188 -4.77 2.07 5.47
N LYS A 189 -3.86 2.88 4.93
CA LYS A 189 -3.35 4.09 5.60
C LYS A 189 -4.46 5.08 5.91
N SER A 190 -5.41 5.22 5.01
CA SER A 190 -6.54 6.13 5.15
C SER A 190 -7.48 5.71 6.28
N PHE A 191 -7.58 4.41 6.58
CA PHE A 191 -8.28 3.91 7.78
C PHE A 191 -7.49 4.22 9.06
N THR A 192 -6.18 3.96 9.06
CA THR A 192 -5.29 4.28 10.19
C THR A 192 -5.30 5.79 10.50
N GLY A 193 -5.21 6.63 9.47
CA GLY A 193 -5.25 8.09 9.58
C GLY A 193 -6.61 8.62 10.03
N LEU A 194 -7.71 8.01 9.58
CA LEU A 194 -9.06 8.35 10.03
C LEU A 194 -9.25 8.05 11.53
N LEU A 195 -8.81 6.88 12.00
CA LEU A 195 -8.84 6.53 13.42
C LEU A 195 -7.98 7.49 14.26
N ALA A 196 -6.76 7.77 13.82
CA ALA A 196 -5.87 8.72 14.52
C ALA A 196 -6.49 10.12 14.58
N SER A 197 -7.04 10.61 13.46
CA SER A 197 -7.68 11.94 13.41
C SER A 197 -8.91 12.02 14.31
N GLN A 198 -9.72 10.95 14.34
CA GLN A 198 -10.86 10.86 15.25
C GLN A 198 -10.42 10.83 16.72
N MET A 199 -9.38 10.05 17.05
CA MET A 199 -8.84 9.99 18.41
C MET A 199 -8.17 11.31 18.84
N ILE A 200 -7.60 12.08 17.90
CA ILE A 200 -7.13 13.46 18.15
C ILE A 200 -8.31 14.36 18.48
N HIS A 201 -9.38 14.31 17.68
CA HIS A 201 -10.59 15.10 17.94
C HIS A 201 -11.23 14.77 19.30
N GLU A 202 -11.19 13.50 19.71
CA GLU A 202 -11.66 13.03 21.02
C GLU A 202 -10.73 13.40 22.19
N GLY A 203 -9.54 13.96 21.92
CA GLY A 203 -8.54 14.27 22.95
C GLY A 203 -7.83 13.05 23.54
N ILE A 204 -7.93 11.88 22.89
CA ILE A 204 -7.21 10.65 23.27
C ILE A 204 -5.76 10.71 22.76
N LEU A 205 -5.58 11.30 21.58
CA LEU A 205 -4.28 11.63 21.00
C LEU A 205 -4.11 13.15 20.96
N ASP A 206 -2.86 13.60 21.05
CA ASP A 206 -2.46 14.96 20.78
C ASP A 206 -1.66 14.98 19.48
N ALA A 207 -2.09 15.81 18.53
CA ALA A 207 -1.44 15.95 17.23
C ALA A 207 -0.03 16.55 17.33
N GLU A 208 0.18 17.42 18.34
CA GLU A 208 1.43 18.15 18.54
C GLU A 208 2.39 17.43 19.49
N ALA A 209 1.92 16.38 20.18
CA ALA A 209 2.79 15.54 21.00
C ALA A 209 3.83 14.82 20.12
N GLN A 210 4.99 14.56 20.71
CA GLN A 210 6.04 13.85 19.99
C GLN A 210 5.67 12.37 19.85
N VAL A 211 6.10 11.75 18.75
CA VAL A 211 5.96 10.30 18.55
C VAL A 211 6.49 9.52 19.76
N THR A 212 7.60 9.98 20.33
CA THR A 212 8.28 9.36 21.47
C THR A 212 7.51 9.46 22.79
N ASP A 213 6.54 10.36 22.90
CA ASP A 213 5.66 10.44 24.08
C ASP A 213 4.72 9.23 24.15
N TYR A 214 4.36 8.66 22.99
CA TYR A 214 3.54 7.45 22.89
C TYR A 214 4.38 6.16 22.76
N VAL A 215 5.48 6.24 22.00
CA VAL A 215 6.35 5.11 21.65
C VAL A 215 7.81 5.46 22.01
N PRO A 216 8.20 5.39 23.30
CA PRO A 216 9.55 5.72 23.76
C PRO A 216 10.63 4.83 23.12
N GLU A 217 10.27 3.66 22.59
CA GLU A 217 11.15 2.77 21.83
C GLU A 217 11.71 3.42 20.54
N LEU A 218 11.12 4.52 20.07
CA LEU A 218 11.58 5.28 18.90
C LEU A 218 12.49 6.47 19.25
N ALA A 219 12.94 6.60 20.51
CA ALA A 219 13.73 7.75 20.96
C ALA A 219 15.08 7.92 20.25
N ASP A 220 15.68 6.83 19.77
CA ASP A 220 16.97 6.84 19.03
C ASP A 220 16.77 6.68 17.51
N SER A 221 15.53 6.74 17.03
CA SER A 221 15.16 6.58 15.62
C SER A 221 14.99 7.93 14.92
N GLY A 222 14.71 7.88 13.61
CA GLY A 222 14.40 9.06 12.81
C GLY A 222 13.15 9.83 13.25
N TRP A 223 12.27 9.23 14.06
CA TRP A 223 11.08 9.90 14.58
C TRP A 223 11.33 10.73 15.84
N GLN A 224 12.56 10.76 16.37
CA GLN A 224 12.88 11.57 17.52
C GLN A 224 12.59 13.05 17.25
N GLY A 225 11.64 13.62 18.00
CA GLY A 225 11.23 15.02 17.87
C GLY A 225 10.18 15.29 16.79
N ALA A 226 9.76 14.29 16.01
CA ALA A 226 8.63 14.42 15.11
C ALA A 226 7.31 14.42 15.89
N SER A 227 6.34 15.25 15.48
CA SER A 227 4.99 15.24 16.04
C SER A 227 4.12 14.14 15.40
N VAL A 228 3.03 13.77 16.07
CA VAL A 228 2.03 12.85 15.48
C VAL A 228 1.46 13.42 14.18
N GLN A 229 1.24 14.73 14.10
CA GLN A 229 0.70 15.40 12.92
C GLN A 229 1.66 15.36 11.72
N GLU A 230 2.97 15.45 11.96
CA GLU A 230 3.98 15.32 10.91
C GLU A 230 4.03 13.88 10.36
N VAL A 231 3.86 12.87 11.22
CA VAL A 231 3.72 11.47 10.78
C VAL A 231 2.43 11.27 9.98
N LEU A 232 1.31 11.86 10.43
CA LEU A 232 0.02 11.84 9.72
C LEU A 232 0.08 12.48 8.33
N ASN A 233 0.91 13.51 8.16
CA ASN A 233 1.06 14.21 6.89
C ASN A 233 2.22 13.67 6.03
N MET A 234 2.96 12.67 6.51
CA MET A 234 4.17 12.16 5.86
C MET A 234 5.24 13.24 5.62
N THR A 235 5.40 14.11 6.60
CA THR A 235 6.41 15.19 6.61
C THR A 235 7.48 14.99 7.68
N ALA A 236 7.41 13.91 8.47
CA ALA A 236 8.49 13.52 9.36
C ALA A 236 9.69 13.02 8.53
N ASP A 237 10.77 13.80 8.50
CA ASP A 237 11.98 13.41 7.77
C ASP A 237 12.82 12.27 8.40
N ILE A 238 12.84 11.11 7.73
CA ILE A 238 13.52 9.87 8.17
C ILE A 238 14.37 9.27 7.03
N ASP A 239 15.40 8.50 7.38
CA ASP A 239 16.27 7.80 6.43
C ASP A 239 15.61 6.51 5.92
N TYR A 240 14.54 6.70 5.14
CA TYR A 240 13.79 5.62 4.51
C TYR A 240 13.43 5.98 3.07
N ASN A 241 13.93 5.18 2.14
CA ASN A 241 13.69 5.33 0.70
C ASN A 241 12.65 4.33 0.19
N GLU A 242 11.49 4.84 -0.25
CA GLU A 242 10.39 4.05 -0.80
C GLU A 242 10.25 4.24 -2.32
N ILE A 243 11.23 3.77 -3.08
CA ILE A 243 11.17 3.72 -4.53
C ILE A 243 10.94 2.27 -4.94
N TYR A 244 9.70 1.96 -5.34
CA TYR A 244 9.38 0.64 -5.85
C TYR A 244 10.22 0.34 -7.08
N GLY A 245 11.05 -0.68 -6.95
CA GLY A 245 11.91 -1.14 -8.01
C GLY A 245 13.35 -0.64 -8.00
N ASP A 246 13.73 0.18 -7.02
CA ASP A 246 15.11 0.54 -6.77
C ASP A 246 15.79 -0.50 -5.85
N GLU A 247 16.90 -1.06 -6.31
CA GLU A 247 17.72 -2.02 -5.55
C GLU A 247 18.24 -1.51 -4.21
N LYS A 248 18.26 -0.20 -4.04
CA LYS A 248 18.65 0.48 -2.81
C LYS A 248 17.47 0.91 -1.95
N SER A 249 16.24 0.58 -2.33
CA SER A 249 15.06 0.91 -1.54
C SER A 249 14.97 0.07 -0.27
N ASN A 250 14.57 0.72 0.82
CA ASN A 250 14.30 0.06 2.10
C ASN A 250 13.02 -0.78 2.09
N VAL A 251 12.24 -0.77 1.00
CA VAL A 251 11.02 -1.58 0.83
C VAL A 251 11.29 -3.07 1.03
N PHE A 252 12.47 -3.56 0.65
CA PHE A 252 12.83 -4.97 0.90
C PHE A 252 12.94 -5.27 2.41
N GLU A 253 13.62 -4.41 3.16
CA GLU A 253 13.80 -4.59 4.61
C GLU A 253 12.46 -4.49 5.33
N TYR A 254 11.63 -3.50 4.96
CA TYR A 254 10.25 -3.40 5.42
C TYR A 254 9.45 -4.66 5.11
N ALA A 255 9.48 -5.16 3.86
CA ALA A 255 8.75 -6.35 3.46
C ALA A 255 9.17 -7.59 4.26
N MET A 256 10.46 -7.75 4.55
CA MET A 256 10.95 -8.83 5.41
C MET A 256 10.53 -8.66 6.87
N ALA A 257 10.61 -7.44 7.41
CA ALA A 257 10.20 -7.13 8.78
C ALA A 257 8.69 -7.33 8.98
N ALA A 258 7.89 -6.93 8.00
CA ALA A 258 6.46 -7.17 7.95
C ALA A 258 6.11 -8.65 7.71
N GLY A 259 7.04 -9.48 7.23
CA GLY A 259 6.74 -10.88 6.90
C GLY A 259 5.93 -11.02 5.61
N MET A 260 6.07 -10.09 4.67
CA MET A 260 5.37 -10.10 3.37
C MET A 260 5.77 -11.28 2.48
N ALA A 261 6.95 -11.85 2.70
CA ALA A 261 7.40 -13.07 2.07
C ALA A 261 8.31 -13.85 3.04
N PRO A 262 8.43 -15.18 2.89
CA PRO A 262 9.38 -15.97 3.64
C PRO A 262 10.80 -15.42 3.43
N PRO A 263 11.53 -15.11 4.51
CA PRO A 263 12.90 -14.64 4.39
C PRO A 263 13.81 -15.78 3.93
N PRO A 264 14.91 -15.48 3.21
CA PRO A 264 15.96 -16.47 2.93
C PRO A 264 16.48 -17.13 4.21
N ASP A 265 16.96 -18.37 4.08
CA ASP A 265 17.49 -19.15 5.22
C ASP A 265 18.62 -18.43 5.97
N ASP A 266 19.42 -17.63 5.27
CA ASP A 266 20.56 -16.87 5.81
C ASP A 266 20.22 -15.41 6.13
N PHE A 267 18.94 -15.02 6.11
CA PHE A 267 18.53 -13.65 6.36
C PHE A 267 18.76 -13.24 7.83
N THR A 268 19.65 -12.27 8.04
CA THR A 268 20.02 -11.73 9.36
C THR A 268 19.42 -10.36 9.65
N GLY A 269 18.50 -9.87 8.82
CA GLY A 269 17.83 -8.59 9.03
C GLY A 269 16.64 -8.68 9.99
N TYR A 270 15.89 -7.59 10.08
CA TYR A 270 14.72 -7.48 10.93
C TYR A 270 13.56 -8.35 10.43
N ARG A 271 12.87 -9.02 11.36
CA ARG A 271 11.78 -9.97 11.08
C ARG A 271 10.44 -9.58 11.73
N THR A 272 10.43 -8.41 12.37
CA THR A 272 9.26 -7.83 13.03
C THR A 272 9.27 -6.33 12.76
N LEU A 273 8.09 -5.73 12.66
CA LEU A 273 7.97 -4.27 12.51
C LEU A 273 8.52 -3.54 13.74
N THR A 274 8.31 -4.10 14.93
CA THR A 274 8.73 -3.49 16.20
C THR A 274 10.25 -3.47 16.39
N ASP A 275 11.00 -4.39 15.76
CA ASP A 275 12.46 -4.34 15.74
C ASP A 275 12.99 -3.46 14.61
N TYR A 276 12.28 -3.41 13.47
CA TYR A 276 12.70 -2.67 12.30
C TYR A 276 12.54 -1.15 12.45
N LEU A 277 11.37 -0.68 12.90
CA LEU A 277 11.08 0.75 12.96
C LEU A 277 12.12 1.52 13.80
N PRO A 278 12.52 1.09 15.02
CA PRO A 278 13.56 1.79 15.78
C PRO A 278 14.92 1.90 15.08
N SER A 279 15.20 1.06 14.08
CA SER A 279 16.47 1.07 13.34
C SER A 279 16.57 2.14 12.26
N ILE A 280 15.44 2.73 11.85
CA ILE A 280 15.41 3.74 10.80
C ILE A 280 15.95 5.04 11.38
N GLY A 281 17.00 5.59 10.76
CA GLY A 281 17.66 6.81 11.20
C GLY A 281 16.90 8.08 10.80
N ARG A 282 17.42 9.23 11.23
CA ARG A 282 16.92 10.55 10.83
C ARG A 282 17.32 10.86 9.40
N GLY A 283 16.42 11.46 8.63
CA GLY A 283 16.73 11.94 7.29
C GLY A 283 17.59 13.22 7.31
N PRO A 284 17.99 13.71 6.12
CA PRO A 284 18.88 14.87 6.00
C PRO A 284 18.21 16.24 6.24
N GLY A 285 16.89 16.28 6.27
CA GLY A 285 16.06 17.48 6.42
C GLY A 285 15.47 17.66 7.82
N GLU A 286 14.45 18.50 7.89
CA GLU A 286 13.70 18.82 9.11
C GLU A 286 12.29 18.23 9.01
N HIS A 287 11.76 17.78 10.15
CA HIS A 287 10.36 17.37 10.21
C HIS A 287 9.44 18.55 9.86
N GLY A 288 8.33 18.24 9.21
CA GLY A 288 7.31 19.22 8.84
C GLY A 288 7.56 19.96 7.52
N GLN A 289 8.76 19.89 6.93
CA GLN A 289 9.11 20.68 5.74
C GLN A 289 8.68 20.03 4.43
N ASP A 290 9.17 18.83 4.14
CA ASP A 290 8.98 18.18 2.84
C ASP A 290 7.94 17.06 2.94
N PHE A 291 7.10 16.93 1.92
CA PHE A 291 6.24 15.75 1.78
C PHE A 291 7.03 14.61 1.11
N VAL A 292 7.25 13.52 1.85
CA VAL A 292 7.85 12.30 1.31
C VAL A 292 7.00 11.12 1.73
N TYR A 293 6.38 10.45 0.75
CA TYR A 293 5.53 9.30 1.02
C TYR A 293 6.34 8.14 1.59
N ARG A 294 6.03 7.73 2.83
CA ARG A 294 6.72 6.64 3.53
C ARG A 294 5.72 5.79 4.32
N THR A 295 5.58 4.52 3.94
CA THR A 295 4.67 3.54 4.54
C THR A 295 4.96 3.30 6.02
N VAL A 296 6.22 3.35 6.43
CA VAL A 296 6.64 3.19 7.82
C VAL A 296 6.07 4.26 8.77
N HIS A 297 5.67 5.43 8.26
CA HIS A 297 4.91 6.41 9.06
C HIS A 297 3.57 5.85 9.53
N SER A 298 2.85 5.16 8.65
CA SER A 298 1.57 4.55 8.98
C SER A 298 1.72 3.38 9.95
N GLU A 299 2.84 2.67 9.93
CA GLU A 299 3.17 1.63 10.92
C GLU A 299 3.41 2.24 12.32
N VAL A 300 4.13 3.36 12.38
CA VAL A 300 4.31 4.14 13.61
C VAL A 300 2.97 4.66 14.14
N LEU A 301 2.08 5.15 13.27
CA LEU A 301 0.72 5.53 13.68
C LEU A 301 -0.05 4.33 14.25
N GLY A 302 0.08 3.15 13.65
CA GLY A 302 -0.48 1.92 14.21
C GLY A 302 0.00 1.63 15.62
N TRP A 303 1.30 1.79 15.87
CA TRP A 303 1.88 1.62 17.21
C TRP A 303 1.35 2.67 18.20
N ILE A 304 1.29 3.94 17.78
CA ILE A 304 0.71 5.04 18.58
C ILE A 304 -0.74 4.74 18.96
N LEU A 305 -1.58 4.33 17.99
CA LEU A 305 -2.98 3.97 18.23
C LEU A 305 -3.11 2.88 19.28
N ARG A 306 -2.30 1.82 19.19
CA ARG A 306 -2.30 0.71 20.15
C ARG A 306 -1.85 1.17 21.54
N ARG A 307 -0.84 2.03 21.64
CA ARG A 307 -0.34 2.54 22.93
C ARG A 307 -1.34 3.47 23.61
N ALA A 308 -1.97 4.35 22.84
CA ALA A 308 -2.94 5.31 23.38
C ALA A 308 -4.27 4.63 23.77
N SER A 309 -4.74 3.65 22.99
CA SER A 309 -6.01 2.97 23.25
C SER A 309 -5.90 1.71 24.11
N GLN A 310 -4.72 1.09 24.20
CA GLN A 310 -4.54 -0.28 24.73
C GLN A 310 -5.35 -1.36 23.98
N GLN A 311 -5.79 -1.07 22.75
CA GLN A 311 -6.51 -2.00 21.89
C GLN A 311 -5.67 -2.36 20.66
N SER A 312 -6.00 -3.45 19.98
CA SER A 312 -5.43 -3.72 18.66
C SER A 312 -6.02 -2.77 17.63
N VAL A 313 -5.31 -2.51 16.51
CA VAL A 313 -5.88 -1.65 15.45
C VAL A 313 -7.08 -2.34 14.79
N SER A 314 -7.07 -3.67 14.73
CA SER A 314 -8.22 -4.45 14.24
C SER A 314 -9.47 -4.23 15.10
N ASP A 315 -9.34 -4.18 16.43
CA ASP A 315 -10.45 -3.90 17.34
C ASP A 315 -10.92 -2.45 17.20
N LEU A 316 -10.00 -1.49 17.07
CA LEU A 316 -10.34 -0.09 16.82
C LEU A 316 -11.15 0.08 15.53
N ILE A 317 -10.71 -0.53 14.43
CA ILE A 317 -11.47 -0.50 13.17
C ILE A 317 -12.83 -1.18 13.37
N SER A 318 -12.87 -2.33 14.04
CA SER A 318 -14.12 -3.07 14.27
C SER A 318 -15.14 -2.23 15.03
N GLU A 319 -14.77 -1.73 16.21
CA GLU A 319 -15.68 -1.06 17.14
C GLU A 319 -16.09 0.34 16.65
N ARG A 320 -15.13 1.12 16.16
CA ARG A 320 -15.32 2.54 15.84
C ARG A 320 -15.81 2.80 14.42
N LEU A 321 -15.66 1.83 13.52
CA LEU A 321 -16.00 1.99 12.11
C LEU A 321 -16.83 0.81 11.59
N TRP A 322 -16.27 -0.39 11.57
CA TRP A 322 -16.85 -1.54 10.85
C TRP A 322 -18.25 -1.92 11.35
N GLN A 323 -18.41 -2.03 12.67
CA GLN A 323 -19.70 -2.34 13.31
C GLN A 323 -20.75 -1.23 13.14
N GLN A 324 -20.30 0.01 12.95
CA GLN A 324 -21.19 1.18 12.82
C GLN A 324 -21.80 1.31 11.41
N LEU A 325 -21.13 0.72 10.39
CA LEU A 325 -21.53 0.86 8.99
C LEU A 325 -22.46 -0.25 8.49
N GLY A 326 -22.81 -1.22 9.33
CA GLY A 326 -23.66 -2.34 8.92
C GLY A 326 -23.06 -3.15 7.77
N THR A 327 -21.73 -3.33 7.79
CA THR A 327 -20.96 -4.05 6.75
C THR A 327 -21.48 -5.46 6.53
N GLU A 328 -21.27 -6.02 5.35
CA GLU A 328 -21.75 -7.35 4.96
C GLU A 328 -20.84 -8.46 5.50
N HIS A 329 -19.53 -8.23 5.54
CA HIS A 329 -18.54 -9.24 5.89
C HIS A 329 -17.56 -8.76 6.95
N ASP A 330 -16.97 -9.69 7.68
CA ASP A 330 -15.76 -9.41 8.46
C ASP A 330 -14.63 -8.97 7.52
N ALA A 331 -13.82 -8.03 7.99
CA ALA A 331 -12.56 -7.65 7.37
C ALA A 331 -11.39 -8.31 8.10
N TYR A 332 -10.16 -8.12 7.64
CA TYR A 332 -8.98 -8.50 8.41
C TYR A 332 -7.76 -7.64 8.08
N LEU A 333 -6.84 -7.57 9.05
CA LEU A 333 -5.50 -7.01 8.88
C LEU A 333 -4.47 -8.13 8.83
N LEU A 334 -3.53 -8.04 7.90
CA LEU A 334 -2.35 -8.89 7.86
C LEU A 334 -1.38 -8.56 9.00
N LEU A 335 -0.62 -9.58 9.42
CA LEU A 335 0.26 -9.52 10.59
C LEU A 335 1.72 -9.81 10.23
N ASP A 336 2.63 -9.20 10.98
CA ASP A 336 4.02 -9.68 11.04
C ASP A 336 4.15 -10.97 11.87
N SER A 337 5.39 -11.47 11.98
CA SER A 337 5.67 -12.74 12.68
C SER A 337 5.37 -12.73 14.19
N GLN A 338 5.14 -11.57 14.79
CA GLN A 338 4.79 -11.39 16.22
C GLN A 338 3.35 -10.92 16.42
N GLY A 339 2.55 -10.80 15.35
CA GLY A 339 1.17 -10.35 15.45
C GLY A 339 0.99 -8.84 15.48
N THR A 340 1.97 -8.07 15.00
CA THR A 340 1.80 -6.63 14.72
C THR A 340 1.00 -6.47 13.43
N GLU A 341 -0.09 -5.69 13.44
CA GLU A 341 -0.84 -5.42 12.22
C GLU A 341 -0.06 -4.52 11.27
N TRP A 342 -0.15 -4.77 9.96
CA TRP A 342 0.37 -3.86 8.95
C TRP A 342 -0.60 -2.69 8.75
N THR A 343 -0.44 -1.62 9.52
CA THR A 343 -1.33 -0.45 9.45
C THR A 343 -0.99 0.47 8.29
N GLY A 344 0.10 0.18 7.56
CA GLY A 344 0.44 0.82 6.30
C GLY A 344 -0.11 0.13 5.05
N ALA A 345 -0.50 -1.16 5.12
CA ALA A 345 -0.83 -1.91 3.91
C ALA A 345 -1.80 -3.10 4.05
N GLY A 346 -2.01 -3.66 5.25
CA GLY A 346 -2.52 -5.02 5.42
C GLY A 346 -4.04 -5.21 5.41
N LEU A 347 -4.85 -4.16 5.22
CA LEU A 347 -6.30 -4.29 5.34
C LEU A 347 -6.88 -5.03 4.12
N ASN A 348 -7.82 -5.93 4.39
CA ASN A 348 -8.54 -6.69 3.38
C ASN A 348 -10.04 -6.57 3.63
N VAL A 349 -10.81 -6.15 2.62
CA VAL A 349 -12.26 -5.91 2.72
C VAL A 349 -12.99 -6.26 1.43
N THR A 350 -14.30 -6.48 1.49
CA THR A 350 -15.11 -6.65 0.27
C THR A 350 -15.37 -5.30 -0.42
N LEU A 351 -15.66 -5.32 -1.72
CA LEU A 351 -15.93 -4.12 -2.53
C LEU A 351 -17.05 -3.26 -1.93
N ARG A 352 -18.20 -3.90 -1.63
CA ARG A 352 -19.36 -3.22 -1.07
C ARG A 352 -19.10 -2.63 0.29
N ASP A 353 -18.31 -3.30 1.13
CA ASP A 353 -17.93 -2.77 2.44
C ASP A 353 -16.93 -1.63 2.36
N LEU A 354 -16.02 -1.65 1.38
CA LEU A 354 -15.16 -0.50 1.08
C LEU A 354 -15.98 0.73 0.67
N ALA A 355 -17.03 0.53 -0.15
CA ALA A 355 -17.92 1.61 -0.57
C ALA A 355 -18.61 2.31 0.62
N ARG A 356 -18.86 1.59 1.73
CA ARG A 356 -19.50 2.16 2.93
C ARG A 356 -18.61 3.22 3.57
N VAL A 357 -17.30 3.01 3.55
CA VAL A 357 -16.32 3.99 4.04
C VAL A 357 -16.22 5.19 3.11
N GLY A 358 -16.24 4.98 1.78
CA GLY A 358 -16.30 6.09 0.83
C GLY A 358 -17.55 6.96 1.00
N GLU A 359 -18.72 6.33 1.18
CA GLU A 359 -19.98 7.03 1.39
C GLU A 359 -20.07 7.71 2.76
N LEU A 360 -19.52 7.10 3.82
CA LEU A 360 -19.34 7.74 5.11
C LEU A 360 -18.55 9.05 4.98
N MET A 361 -17.43 9.01 4.25
CA MET A 361 -16.59 10.18 4.04
C MET A 361 -17.31 11.24 3.19
N ARG A 362 -18.03 10.83 2.13
CA ARG A 362 -18.86 11.75 1.33
C ARG A 362 -19.90 12.48 2.18
N ASN A 363 -20.50 11.78 3.15
CA ASN A 363 -21.48 12.31 4.08
C ASN A 363 -20.86 12.93 5.35
N GLN A 364 -19.60 13.39 5.29
CA GLN A 364 -18.94 14.11 6.39
C GLN A 364 -18.96 13.31 7.70
N GLY A 365 -18.77 11.99 7.63
CA GLY A 365 -18.75 11.11 8.79
C GLY A 365 -20.12 10.70 9.33
N ASN A 366 -21.20 11.11 8.67
CA ASN A 366 -22.56 10.70 9.01
C ASN A 366 -22.96 9.42 8.25
N TRP A 367 -23.39 8.40 8.99
CA TRP A 367 -23.95 7.17 8.45
C TRP A 367 -25.42 7.05 8.87
N HIS A 368 -26.34 7.29 7.92
CA HIS A 368 -27.79 7.16 8.12
C HIS A 368 -28.31 7.84 9.41
N GLY A 369 -27.83 9.07 9.69
CA GLY A 369 -28.22 9.86 10.86
C GLY A 369 -27.34 9.65 12.09
N THR A 370 -26.43 8.68 12.08
CA THR A 370 -25.45 8.46 13.15
C THR A 370 -24.12 9.11 12.79
N GLN A 371 -23.61 10.00 13.63
CA GLN A 371 -22.29 10.60 13.42
C GLN A 371 -21.20 9.62 13.89
N VAL A 372 -20.64 8.85 12.96
CA VAL A 372 -19.62 7.82 13.24
C VAL A 372 -18.23 8.45 13.35
N ILE A 373 -17.93 9.39 12.46
CA ILE A 373 -16.71 10.21 12.48
C ILE A 373 -17.13 11.65 12.62
N ALA A 374 -16.48 12.45 13.47
CA ALA A 374 -16.83 13.87 13.59
C ALA A 374 -16.69 14.61 12.25
N SER A 375 -17.63 15.50 11.93
CA SER A 375 -17.61 16.23 10.66
C SER A 375 -16.35 17.08 10.49
N GLU A 376 -15.84 17.60 11.60
CA GLU A 376 -14.62 18.39 11.73
C GLU A 376 -13.38 17.57 11.36
N VAL A 377 -13.39 16.25 11.62
CA VAL A 377 -12.31 15.35 11.21
C VAL A 377 -12.28 15.21 9.70
N VAL A 378 -13.44 14.99 9.07
CA VAL A 378 -13.54 14.91 7.60
C VAL A 378 -13.13 16.24 6.97
N GLN A 379 -13.65 17.37 7.48
CA GLN A 379 -13.28 18.71 7.00
C GLN A 379 -11.77 18.98 7.13
N THR A 380 -11.15 18.57 8.24
CA THR A 380 -9.71 18.69 8.44
C THR A 380 -8.93 17.88 7.42
N ILE A 381 -9.34 16.64 7.14
CA ILE A 381 -8.72 15.81 6.10
C ILE A 381 -8.85 16.50 4.74
N THR A 382 -10.07 16.89 4.37
CA THR A 382 -10.38 17.39 3.03
C THR A 382 -9.91 18.82 2.78
N SER A 383 -9.50 19.58 3.80
CA SER A 383 -8.86 20.88 3.60
C SER A 383 -7.48 20.77 2.95
N GLY A 384 -6.89 19.56 2.97
CA GLY A 384 -5.53 19.33 2.47
C GLY A 384 -4.44 20.00 3.31
N ALA A 385 -3.21 19.83 2.83
CA ALA A 385 -2.00 20.43 3.37
C ALA A 385 -1.24 21.21 2.28
N ASP A 386 0.05 21.47 2.50
CA ASP A 386 0.92 22.20 1.58
C ASP A 386 1.01 21.54 0.19
N ARG A 387 0.63 22.28 -0.84
CA ARG A 387 0.62 21.85 -2.24
C ARG A 387 1.98 22.04 -2.91
N GLU A 388 2.78 23.00 -2.45
CA GLU A 388 4.12 23.23 -2.97
C GLU A 388 5.06 22.13 -2.50
N ALA A 389 5.02 21.79 -1.21
CA ALA A 389 5.77 20.66 -0.65
C ALA A 389 5.37 19.33 -1.33
N PHE A 390 4.07 19.11 -1.58
CA PHE A 390 3.61 17.95 -2.33
C PHE A 390 4.14 17.94 -3.77
N GLY A 391 4.03 19.07 -4.48
CA GLY A 391 4.52 19.22 -5.86
C GLY A 391 6.02 18.96 -5.99
N ALA A 392 6.81 19.34 -4.98
CA ALA A 392 8.26 19.08 -4.94
C ALA A 392 8.62 17.58 -4.80
N SER A 393 7.67 16.71 -4.43
CA SER A 393 7.90 15.26 -4.25
C SER A 393 8.08 14.46 -5.53
N GLY A 394 7.99 15.09 -6.71
CA GLY A 394 8.16 14.43 -8.02
C GLY A 394 6.96 13.58 -8.46
N ARG A 395 5.77 13.85 -7.90
CA ARG A 395 4.51 13.17 -8.25
C ARG A 395 3.74 13.90 -9.36
N ASP A 396 4.39 14.09 -10.50
CA ASP A 396 3.84 14.84 -11.65
C ASP A 396 2.53 14.25 -12.20
N PHE A 397 2.26 12.96 -11.93
CA PHE A 397 1.02 12.26 -12.28
C PHE A 397 -0.17 12.61 -11.35
N MET A 398 0.02 13.48 -10.36
CA MET A 398 -1.00 14.01 -9.43
C MET A 398 -0.86 15.54 -9.31
N PRO A 399 -1.03 16.29 -10.42
CA PRO A 399 -0.74 17.72 -10.45
C PRO A 399 -1.70 18.49 -9.52
N GLY A 400 -1.14 19.37 -8.69
CA GLY A 400 -1.91 20.27 -7.83
C GLY A 400 -2.48 19.64 -6.56
N PHE A 401 -2.22 18.36 -6.31
CA PHE A 401 -2.65 17.65 -5.11
C PHE A 401 -1.93 18.14 -3.85
N SER A 402 -2.50 17.81 -2.69
CA SER A 402 -1.73 17.71 -1.44
C SER A 402 -2.11 16.45 -0.65
N TYR A 403 -1.45 16.22 0.47
CA TYR A 403 -1.65 15.05 1.31
C TYR A 403 -1.91 15.45 2.76
N ARG A 404 -2.97 14.93 3.36
CA ARG A 404 -3.31 15.22 4.75
C ARG A 404 -3.90 14.03 5.45
N ASN A 405 -3.40 13.74 6.65
CA ASN A 405 -3.94 12.70 7.54
C ASN A 405 -4.20 11.36 6.84
N GLN A 406 -3.25 10.96 5.99
CA GLN A 406 -3.28 9.73 5.20
C GLN A 406 -4.23 9.69 3.98
N TRP A 407 -4.67 10.85 3.47
CA TRP A 407 -5.53 10.99 2.27
C TRP A 407 -4.91 11.91 1.22
N TRP A 408 -5.20 11.64 -0.05
CA TRP A 408 -4.76 12.44 -1.19
C TRP A 408 -5.87 13.42 -1.60
N ILE A 409 -5.60 14.72 -1.62
CA ILE A 409 -6.60 15.76 -1.87
C ILE A 409 -6.31 16.40 -3.24
N SER A 410 -7.26 16.36 -4.18
CA SER A 410 -7.01 16.79 -5.57
C SER A 410 -7.01 18.30 -5.76
N HIS A 411 -7.74 19.04 -4.92
CA HIS A 411 -8.02 20.48 -5.10
C HIS A 411 -8.64 20.80 -6.48
N ASP A 412 -9.42 19.87 -7.03
CA ASP A 412 -10.31 20.18 -8.16
C ASP A 412 -11.54 20.97 -7.69
N ASP A 413 -12.28 21.53 -8.67
CA ASP A 413 -13.44 22.37 -8.41
C ASP A 413 -14.58 21.64 -7.67
N ASP A 414 -14.58 20.31 -7.72
CA ASP A 414 -15.57 19.46 -7.06
C ASP A 414 -15.16 19.08 -5.62
N GLY A 415 -13.95 19.45 -5.18
CA GLY A 415 -13.42 19.12 -3.86
C GLY A 415 -13.12 17.64 -3.68
N SER A 416 -12.66 16.96 -4.72
CA SER A 416 -12.46 15.51 -4.70
C SER A 416 -11.24 15.07 -3.89
N TYR A 417 -11.27 13.83 -3.41
CA TYR A 417 -10.17 13.24 -2.65
C TYR A 417 -10.17 11.72 -2.74
N TYR A 418 -9.02 11.13 -2.41
CA TYR A 418 -8.72 9.74 -2.70
C TYR A 418 -8.03 9.04 -1.54
N ALA A 419 -8.33 7.75 -1.39
CA ALA A 419 -7.43 6.77 -0.78
C ALA A 419 -6.87 5.90 -1.90
N LEU A 420 -5.55 5.73 -1.98
CA LEU A 420 -4.88 5.02 -3.06
C LEU A 420 -3.99 3.90 -2.53
N GLY A 421 -4.05 2.75 -3.18
CA GLY A 421 -3.21 1.57 -2.93
C GLY A 421 -2.42 1.19 -4.17
N VAL A 422 -1.22 0.64 -3.98
CA VAL A 422 -0.46 0.04 -5.09
C VAL A 422 -1.27 -1.05 -5.77
N HIS A 423 -0.93 -1.35 -7.02
CA HIS A 423 -1.65 -2.29 -7.88
C HIS A 423 -3.09 -1.88 -8.22
N GLY A 424 -3.49 -0.63 -7.94
CA GLY A 424 -4.71 0.00 -8.48
C GLY A 424 -5.87 0.20 -7.51
N GLN A 425 -5.68 -0.03 -6.21
CA GLN A 425 -6.77 0.10 -5.22
C GLN A 425 -7.15 1.56 -5.05
N MET A 426 -8.46 1.84 -4.96
CA MET A 426 -8.94 3.21 -4.89
C MET A 426 -10.25 3.32 -4.12
N ILE A 427 -10.32 4.34 -3.27
CA ILE A 427 -11.56 5.04 -2.94
C ILE A 427 -11.42 6.44 -3.55
N HIS A 428 -12.38 6.87 -4.34
CA HIS A 428 -12.51 8.23 -4.84
C HIS A 428 -13.83 8.79 -4.36
N VAL A 429 -13.80 9.97 -3.73
CA VAL A 429 -14.99 10.69 -3.28
C VAL A 429 -15.00 12.05 -3.96
N ASN A 430 -16.11 12.35 -4.63
CA ASN A 430 -16.39 13.66 -5.22
C ASN A 430 -17.70 14.18 -4.59
N PRO A 431 -17.61 15.06 -3.58
CA PRO A 431 -18.78 15.50 -2.84
C PRO A 431 -19.72 16.39 -3.67
N ALA A 432 -19.19 17.21 -4.59
CA ALA A 432 -20.00 18.14 -5.39
C ALA A 432 -20.99 17.42 -6.33
N THR A 433 -20.59 16.28 -6.89
CA THR A 433 -21.44 15.44 -7.75
C THR A 433 -22.15 14.32 -7.00
N GLY A 434 -21.96 14.20 -5.67
CA GLY A 434 -22.53 13.11 -4.90
C GLY A 434 -21.97 11.74 -5.26
N MET A 435 -20.77 11.67 -5.85
CA MET A 435 -20.17 10.45 -6.39
C MET A 435 -19.19 9.80 -5.41
N VAL A 436 -19.24 8.47 -5.32
CA VAL A 436 -18.18 7.63 -4.75
C VAL A 436 -17.83 6.53 -5.75
N VAL A 437 -16.54 6.34 -6.00
CA VAL A 437 -16.03 5.21 -6.79
C VAL A 437 -15.09 4.40 -5.92
N VAL A 438 -15.33 3.09 -5.80
CA VAL A 438 -14.36 2.16 -5.23
C VAL A 438 -13.91 1.17 -6.30
N ARG A 439 -12.60 0.94 -6.38
CA ARG A 439 -11.99 -0.01 -7.31
C ARG A 439 -10.98 -0.87 -6.58
N LEU A 440 -11.11 -2.18 -6.76
CA LEU A 440 -10.14 -3.19 -6.37
C LEU A 440 -9.46 -3.69 -7.64
N SER A 441 -8.14 -3.80 -7.62
CA SER A 441 -7.33 -4.16 -8.78
C SER A 441 -6.14 -5.02 -8.38
N SER A 442 -5.61 -5.79 -9.32
CA SER A 442 -4.35 -6.51 -9.16
C SER A 442 -3.45 -6.24 -10.37
N HIS A 443 -3.21 -4.94 -10.60
CA HIS A 443 -2.40 -4.44 -11.69
C HIS A 443 -0.95 -4.95 -11.59
N PRO A 444 -0.30 -5.37 -12.70
CA PRO A 444 1.06 -5.92 -12.67
C PRO A 444 2.11 -4.91 -12.20
N VAL A 445 1.90 -3.62 -12.46
CA VAL A 445 2.76 -2.53 -11.97
C VAL A 445 2.19 -1.98 -10.67
N ALA A 446 3.03 -1.93 -9.61
CA ALA A 446 2.63 -1.46 -8.29
C ALA A 446 2.29 0.04 -8.25
N SER A 447 3.11 0.89 -8.89
CA SER A 447 3.00 2.35 -8.78
C SER A 447 1.71 2.90 -9.41
N SER A 448 1.03 3.79 -8.69
CA SER A 448 -0.13 4.53 -9.21
C SER A 448 0.22 5.42 -10.40
N ALA A 449 1.49 5.74 -10.65
CA ALA A 449 1.93 6.43 -11.87
C ALA A 449 1.50 5.70 -13.15
N ALA A 450 1.35 4.37 -13.09
CA ALA A 450 0.87 3.56 -14.23
C ALA A 450 -0.63 3.72 -14.51
N THR A 451 -1.44 4.15 -13.52
CA THR A 451 -2.91 4.18 -13.63
C THR A 451 -3.49 5.59 -13.52
N MET A 452 -2.91 6.49 -12.73
CA MET A 452 -3.42 7.84 -12.49
C MET A 452 -3.61 8.69 -13.75
N PRO A 453 -2.72 8.63 -14.77
CA PRO A 453 -2.95 9.34 -16.03
C PRO A 453 -4.23 8.94 -16.78
N TYR A 454 -4.80 7.78 -16.48
CA TYR A 454 -6.12 7.34 -16.98
C TYR A 454 -7.23 7.56 -15.96
N THR A 455 -6.95 7.32 -14.67
CA THR A 455 -7.91 7.50 -13.57
C THR A 455 -8.44 8.93 -13.51
N LEU A 456 -7.57 9.94 -13.50
CA LEU A 456 -8.00 11.34 -13.35
C LEU A 456 -9.00 11.79 -14.43
N PRO A 457 -8.71 11.63 -15.75
CA PRO A 457 -9.67 12.02 -16.78
C PRO A 457 -10.92 11.11 -16.81
N ALA A 458 -10.81 9.82 -16.47
CA ALA A 458 -11.99 8.94 -16.37
C ALA A 458 -12.93 9.38 -15.23
N MET A 459 -12.38 9.77 -14.08
CA MET A 459 -13.15 10.28 -12.95
C MET A 459 -13.79 11.64 -13.27
N ALA A 460 -13.07 12.52 -13.98
CA ALA A 460 -13.63 13.79 -14.45
C ALA A 460 -14.78 13.59 -15.43
N ALA A 461 -14.64 12.70 -16.42
CA ALA A 461 -15.71 12.39 -17.37
C ALA A 461 -16.94 11.75 -16.70
N LEU A 462 -16.70 10.90 -15.68
CA LEU A 462 -17.79 10.33 -14.88
C LEU A 462 -18.48 11.41 -14.04
N ALA A 463 -17.74 12.33 -13.42
CA ALA A 463 -18.30 13.47 -12.69
C ALA A 463 -19.15 14.35 -13.62
N ASP A 464 -18.64 14.69 -14.81
CA ASP A 464 -19.36 15.46 -15.83
C ASP A 464 -20.68 14.79 -16.26
N TYR A 465 -20.68 13.45 -16.35
CA TYR A 465 -21.86 12.66 -16.70
C TYR A 465 -22.93 12.63 -15.59
N LEU A 466 -22.51 12.72 -14.32
CA LEU A 466 -23.40 12.60 -13.15
C LEU A 466 -23.99 13.94 -12.68
N ARG A 467 -23.44 15.07 -13.13
CA ARG A 467 -24.02 16.41 -12.91
C ARG A 467 -25.36 16.57 -13.63
#